data_AF-A0A552IRG6-F1
#
_entry.id   AF-A0A552IRG6-F1
#
_cell.length_a   1.000
_cell.length_b   1.000
_cell.length_c   1.000
_cell.angle_alpha   90.00
_cell.angle_beta   90.00
_cell.angle_gamma   90.00
#
_symmetry.space_group_name_H-M   'P 1'
#
loop_
_entity.id
_entity.type
_entity.pdbx_description
1 polymer ?
#
loop_
_entity_poly.entity_id
_entity_poly.type
_entity_poly.pdbx_seq_one_letter_code
_entity_poly.pdbx_strand_id
1 'polypeptide(L)' 'MVTICPNKAAKTEIIAKLKDSWLNSRNHTYFARDEKTGQKIAVNQELPSFKALGKDGLCRLLFYETRLLYQLLTSNLVK' A
#
# COMPACT_ATOMS: atom_id res chain seq x y z
N MET A 1 12.77 -15.03 7.96
CA MET A 1 12.28 -14.03 8.94
C MET A 1 12.83 -12.69 8.50
N VAL A 2 12.01 -11.79 7.93
CA VAL A 2 12.46 -10.49 7.44
C VAL A 2 12.80 -9.62 8.65
N THR A 3 14.09 -9.41 8.89
CA THR A 3 14.57 -8.55 9.97
C THR A 3 14.35 -7.10 9.56
N ILE A 4 13.17 -6.57 9.90
CA ILE A 4 12.91 -5.13 9.82
C ILE A 4 13.92 -4.46 10.77
N CYS A 5 14.74 -3.55 10.24
CA CYS A 5 15.81 -2.86 10.96
C CYS A 5 15.40 -2.46 12.40
N PRO A 6 16.30 -2.55 13.39
CA PRO A 6 16.01 -2.31 14.81
C PRO A 6 15.80 -0.82 15.14
N ASN A 7 15.38 0.00 14.18
CA ASN A 7 15.02 1.38 14.41
C ASN A 7 13.65 1.45 15.11
N LYS A 8 13.70 1.52 16.45
CA LYS A 8 12.54 1.46 17.35
C LYS A 8 11.48 2.53 17.07
N ALA A 9 11.90 3.70 16.59
CA ALA A 9 10.99 4.78 16.20
C ALA A 9 10.21 4.41 14.93
N ALA A 10 10.91 3.94 13.88
CA ALA A 10 10.28 3.49 12.64
C ALA A 10 9.28 2.34 12.88
N LYS A 11 9.65 1.36 13.73
CA LYS A 11 8.75 0.26 14.10
C LYS A 11 7.45 0.77 14.75
N THR A 12 7.57 1.73 15.67
CA THR A 12 6.41 2.28 16.40
C THR A 12 5.48 3.05 15.47
N GLU A 13 6.04 3.87 14.58
CA GLU A 13 5.28 4.62 13.59
C GLU A 13 4.54 3.69 12.62
N ILE A 14 5.20 2.63 12.14
CA ILE A 14 4.59 1.63 11.25
C ILE A 14 3.41 0.95 11.97
N ILE A 15 3.59 0.51 13.22
CA ILE A 15 2.51 -0.13 13.99
C ILE A 15 1.34 0.83 14.21
N ALA A 16 1.62 2.10 14.50
CA ALA A 16 0.58 3.11 14.69
C ALA A 16 -0.24 3.32 13.42
N LYS A 17 0.41 3.50 12.26
CA LYS A 17 -0.26 3.64 10.95
C LYS A 17 -1.06 2.40 10.57
N LEU A 18 -0.56 1.20 10.87
CA LEU A 18 -1.29 -0.05 10.65
C LEU A 18 -2.54 -0.16 11.52
N LYS A 19 -2.45 0.21 12.81
CA LYS A 19 -3.61 0.23 13.72
C LYS A 19 -4.67 1.22 13.26
N ASP A 20 -4.25 2.41 12.83
CA ASP A 20 -5.14 3.42 12.27
C ASP A 20 -5.84 2.92 11.00
N SER A 21 -5.05 2.40 10.06
CA SER A 21 -5.53 1.77 8.82
C SER A 21 -6.46 0.57 9.04
N TRP A 22 -6.33 -0.09 10.19
CA TRP A 22 -7.17 -1.22 10.56
C TRP A 22 -8.60 -0.80 10.91
N LEU A 23 -8.74 0.34 11.59
CA LEU A 23 -10.01 0.83 12.10
C LEU A 23 -10.68 1.83 11.16
N ASN A 24 -9.90 2.68 10.51
CA ASN A 24 -10.39 3.85 9.77
C ASN A 24 -10.32 3.62 8.25
N SER A 25 -11.20 4.30 7.50
CA SER A 25 -11.07 4.41 6.05
C SER A 25 -9.82 5.22 5.71
N ARG A 26 -9.31 5.03 4.50
CA ARG A 26 -8.02 5.58 4.07
C ARG A 26 -8.16 6.26 2.73
N ASN A 27 -7.63 7.48 2.63
CA ASN A 27 -7.51 8.16 1.36
C ASN A 27 -6.27 7.65 0.63
N HIS A 28 -6.49 7.03 -0.53
CA HIS A 28 -5.44 6.58 -1.42
C HIS A 28 -5.43 7.46 -2.66
N THR A 29 -4.32 8.16 -2.88
CA THR A 29 -4.10 8.91 -4.12
C THR A 29 -3.17 8.11 -5.01
N TYR A 30 -3.64 7.76 -6.21
CA TYR A 30 -2.79 7.18 -7.25
C TYR A 30 -2.81 8.05 -8.49
N PHE A 31 -1.81 7.87 -9.36
CA PHE A 31 -1.76 8.60 -10.61
C PHE A 31 -2.20 7.71 -11.76
N ALA A 32 -3.26 8.11 -12.45
CA ALA A 32 -3.70 7.49 -13.69
C ALA A 32 -3.25 8.35 -14.88
N ARG A 33 -3.19 7.76 -16.07
CA ARG A 33 -3.17 8.55 -17.31
C ARG A 33 -4.60 8.77 -17.77
N ASP A 34 -4.93 10.01 -18.05
CA ASP A 34 -6.18 10.36 -18.71
C ASP A 34 -6.19 9.76 -20.11
N GLU A 35 -7.20 8.95 -20.42
CA GLU A 35 -7.26 8.19 -21.68
C GLU A 35 -7.40 9.08 -22.91
N LYS A 36 -7.92 10.31 -22.76
CA LYS A 36 -8.21 11.23 -23.86
C LYS A 36 -7.04 12.18 -24.14
N THR A 37 -6.35 12.61 -23.09
CA THR A 37 -5.31 13.65 -23.16
C THR A 37 -3.91 13.09 -22.91
N GLY A 38 -3.80 11.85 -22.40
CA GLY A 38 -2.54 11.22 -22.02
C GLY A 38 -1.86 11.84 -20.80
N GLN A 39 -2.46 12.87 -20.19
CA GLN A 39 -1.89 13.57 -19.03
C GLN A 39 -1.98 12.71 -17.77
N LYS A 40 -1.00 12.88 -16.89
CA LYS A 40 -0.97 12.22 -15.59
C LYS A 40 -1.90 12.98 -14.63
N ILE A 41 -2.99 12.34 -14.22
CA ILE A 41 -3.98 12.89 -13.28
C ILE A 41 -3.87 12.20 -11.93
N ALA A 42 -4.04 12.95 -10.85
CA ALA A 42 -4.16 12.40 -9.50
C ALA A 42 -5.60 11.96 -9.26
N VAL A 43 -5.78 10.67 -8.96
CA VAL A 43 -7.07 10.07 -8.60
C VAL A 43 -7.07 9.80 -7.11
N ASN A 44 -8.01 10.42 -6.40
CA ASN A 44 -8.25 10.17 -4.99
C ASN A 44 -9.34 9.12 -4.85
N GLN A 45 -9.04 8.04 -4.11
CA GLN A 45 -9.95 6.96 -3.83
C GLN A 45 -10.03 6.73 -2.33
N GLU A 46 -11.23 6.67 -1.77
CA GLU A 46 -11.42 6.22 -0.41
C GLU A 46 -11.41 4.69 -0.35
N LEU A 47 -10.47 4.14 0.40
CA LEU A 47 -10.35 2.71 0.64
C LEU A 47 -10.99 2.37 2.00
N PRO A 48 -11.71 1.24 2.08
CA PRO A 48 -12.26 0.78 3.34
C PRO A 48 -11.14 0.43 4.34
N SER A 49 -11.51 0.42 5.61
CA SER A 49 -10.66 -0.07 6.68
C SER A 49 -10.32 -1.55 6.48
N PHE A 50 -9.16 -1.99 6.98
CA PHE A 50 -8.79 -3.40 6.85
C PHE A 50 -9.78 -4.35 7.52
N LYS A 51 -10.41 -3.92 8.62
CA LYS A 51 -11.45 -4.69 9.28
C LYS A 51 -12.67 -4.91 8.37
N ALA A 52 -13.02 -3.94 7.53
CA ALA A 52 -14.17 -4.03 6.62
C ALA A 52 -13.90 -4.86 5.36
N LEU A 53 -12.64 -5.11 5.00
CA LEU A 53 -12.27 -5.92 3.83
C LEU A 53 -12.57 -7.43 3.99
N GLY A 54 -12.76 -7.91 5.22
CA GLY A 54 -12.90 -9.33 5.50
C GLY A 54 -11.63 -10.14 5.21
N LYS A 55 -11.68 -11.46 5.39
CA LYS A 55 -10.50 -12.33 5.20
C LYS A 55 -9.99 -12.32 3.76
N ASP A 56 -10.90 -12.43 2.79
CA ASP A 56 -10.53 -12.50 1.37
C ASP A 56 -9.97 -11.18 0.84
N GLY A 57 -10.56 -10.05 1.26
CA GLY A 57 -10.07 -8.72 0.89
C GLY A 57 -8.69 -8.43 1.47
N LEU A 58 -8.44 -8.87 2.71
CA LEU A 58 -7.12 -8.74 3.34
C LEU A 58 -6.05 -9.59 2.61
N CYS A 59 -6.38 -10.83 2.26
CA CYS A 59 -5.47 -11.69 1.51
C CYS A 59 -5.12 -11.10 0.14
N ARG A 60 -6.13 -10.57 -0.59
CA ARG A 60 -5.91 -9.91 -1.88
C ARG A 60 -5.04 -8.66 -1.76
N LEU A 61 -5.26 -7.86 -0.72
CA LEU A 61 -4.43 -6.69 -0.45
C LEU A 61 -2.97 -7.09 -0.19
N LEU A 62 -2.74 -8.05 0.70
CA LEU A 62 -1.39 -8.55 1.01
C LEU A 62 -0.70 -9.09 -0.25
N PHE A 63 -1.43 -9.81 -1.10
CA PHE A 63 -0.91 -10.30 -2.37
C PHE A 63 -0.55 -9.15 -3.32
N TYR A 64 -1.38 -8.11 -3.41
CA TYR A 64 -1.12 -6.96 -4.26
C TYR A 64 0.13 -6.18 -3.82
N GLU A 65 0.23 -5.90 -2.52
CA GLU A 65 1.38 -5.17 -1.94
C GLU A 65 2.69 -5.96 -2.08
N THR A 66 2.66 -7.27 -1.83
CA THR A 66 3.85 -8.13 -2.01
C THR A 66 4.26 -8.23 -3.47
N ARG A 67 3.29 -8.27 -4.40
CA ARG A 67 3.58 -8.21 -5.85
C ARG A 67 4.20 -6.89 -6.26
N LEU A 68 3.69 -5.76 -5.76
CA LEU A 68 4.23 -4.43 -6.06
C LEU A 68 5.66 -4.28 -5.51
N LEU A 69 5.90 -4.73 -4.28
CA LEU A 69 7.22 -4.75 -3.67
C LEU A 69 8.20 -5.59 -4.50
N TYR A 70 7.77 -6.77 -4.95
CA TYR A 70 8.58 -7.63 -5.81
C TYR A 70 8.90 -6.96 -7.15
N GLN A 71 7.92 -6.32 -7.80
CA GLN A 71 8.14 -5.57 -9.04
C GLN A 71 9.13 -4.42 -8.85
N LEU A 72 9.02 -3.67 -7.76
CA LEU A 72 9.95 -2.59 -7.44
C LEU A 72 11.36 -3.12 -7.19
N LEU A 73 11.49 -4.19 -6.40
CA LEU A 73 12.78 -4.84 -6.16
C LEU A 73 13.41 -5.31 -7.47
N THR A 74 12.63 -5.98 -8.32
CA THR A 74 13.10 -6.51 -9.61
C THR A 74 13.51 -5.37 -10.55
N SER A 75 12.73 -4.30 -10.64
CA SER A 75 13.05 -3.12 -11.46
C SER A 75 14.32 -2.40 -11.00
N ASN A 76 14.62 -2.41 -9.70
CA ASN A 76 15.85 -1.82 -9.16
C ASN A 76 17.06 -2.77 -9.20
N LEU A 77 16.85 -4.08 -9.25
CA LEU A 77 17.90 -5.10 -9.32
C LEU A 77 18.31 -5.44 -10.76
N VAL A 78 17.38 -5.36 -11.72
CA VAL A 78 17.66 -5.50 -13.15
C VAL A 78 18.15 -4.14 -13.65
N LYS A 79 19.46 -3.91 -13.54
CA LYS A 79 20.18 -2.87 -14.28
C LYS A 79 20.48 -3.35 -15.69
#